data_AF-A0A4Q3YKC7-F1
#
_entry.id   AF-A0A4Q3YKC7-F1
#
_cell.length_a   1.000
_cell.length_b   1.000
_cell.length_c   1.000
_cell.angle_alpha   90.00
_cell.angle_beta   90.00
_cell.angle_gamma   90.00
#
_symmetry.space_group_name_H-M   'P 1'
#
loop_
_entity.id
_entity.type
_entity.pdbx_description
1 polymer ?
#
loop_
_entity_poly.entity_id
_entity_poly.type
_entity_poly.pdbx_seq_one_letter_code
_entity_poly.pdbx_strand_id
1 'polypeptide(L)'
;TVLSLTIAFGIAVDDTTHFLSHYLHARREEGFNHIDAIKHTMDRIGGAVVAATLILISGVAIVTTSALPQVALFGTLFVITLALALIGDVFILPAMLVAGGRFFHPLGGVKK
;
A
#
# COMPACT_ATOMS: atom_id res chain seq x y z
N THR A 1 -21.80 -1.05 5.65
CA THR A 1 -20.56 -0.74 6.40
C THR A 1 -19.57 -1.89 6.37
N VAL A 2 -19.98 -3.15 6.59
CA VAL A 2 -19.06 -4.30 6.45
C VAL A 2 -18.50 -4.39 5.02
N LEU A 3 -19.37 -4.28 4.01
CA LEU A 3 -18.97 -4.33 2.59
C LEU A 3 -17.91 -3.27 2.20
N SER A 4 -18.04 -2.01 2.67
CA SER A 4 -17.06 -0.97 2.36
C SER A 4 -15.69 -1.31 2.92
N LEU A 5 -15.64 -1.81 4.16
CA LEU A 5 -14.39 -2.17 4.81
C LEU A 5 -13.75 -3.38 4.14
N THR A 6 -14.54 -4.40 3.78
CA THR A 6 -14.04 -5.59 3.09
C THR A 6 -13.42 -5.24 1.74
N ILE A 7 -14.09 -4.40 0.94
CA ILE A 7 -13.56 -4.01 -0.37
C ILE A 7 -12.34 -3.11 -0.23
N ALA A 8 -12.40 -2.09 0.64
CA ALA A 8 -11.27 -1.18 0.86
C ALA A 8 -10.04 -1.93 1.41
N PHE A 9 -10.24 -2.93 2.28
CA PHE A 9 -9.17 -3.80 2.75
C PHE A 9 -8.57 -4.63 1.61
N GLY A 10 -9.40 -5.20 0.72
CA GLY A 10 -8.92 -5.93 -0.44
C GLY A 10 -8.03 -5.08 -1.35
N ILE A 11 -8.43 -3.83 -1.58
CA ILE A 11 -7.64 -2.85 -2.36
C ILE A 11 -6.31 -2.54 -1.65
N ALA A 12 -6.34 -2.25 -0.35
CA ALA A 12 -5.13 -1.98 0.44
C ALA A 12 -4.14 -3.16 0.41
N VAL A 13 -4.64 -4.39 0.53
CA VAL A 13 -3.79 -5.59 0.46
C VAL A 13 -3.23 -5.80 -0.95
N ASP A 14 -3.98 -5.46 -2.00
CA ASP A 14 -3.50 -5.50 -3.37
C ASP A 14 -2.35 -4.49 -3.59
N ASP A 15 -2.50 -3.25 -3.13
CA ASP A 15 -1.46 -2.21 -3.20
C ASP A 15 -0.17 -2.64 -2.47
N THR A 16 -0.29 -3.15 -1.24
CA THR A 16 0.86 -3.72 -0.50
C THR A 16 1.51 -4.89 -1.25
N THR A 17 0.70 -5.79 -1.82
CA THR A 17 1.21 -6.97 -2.54
C THR A 17 1.92 -6.57 -3.82
N HIS A 18 1.38 -5.60 -4.56
CA HIS A 18 2.00 -5.02 -5.73
C HIS A 18 3.36 -4.41 -5.37
N PHE A 19 3.43 -3.68 -4.25
CA PHE A 19 4.69 -3.15 -3.74
C PHE A 19 5.69 -4.25 -3.41
N LEU A 20 5.27 -5.25 -2.64
CA LEU A 20 6.14 -6.33 -2.19
C LEU A 20 6.66 -7.18 -3.35
N SER A 21 5.84 -7.39 -4.38
CA SER A 21 6.22 -8.11 -5.60
C SER A 21 7.36 -7.40 -6.32
N HIS A 22 7.25 -6.08 -6.52
CA HIS A 22 8.30 -5.28 -7.12
C HIS A 22 9.57 -5.20 -6.25
N TYR A 23 9.41 -5.11 -4.93
CA TYR A 23 10.55 -5.19 -4.00
C TYR A 23 11.27 -6.53 -4.11
N LEU A 24 10.53 -7.64 -4.18
CA LEU A 24 11.11 -8.98 -4.29
C LEU A 24 11.81 -9.18 -5.63
N HIS A 25 11.24 -8.64 -6.72
CA HIS A 25 11.86 -8.61 -8.04
C HIS A 25 13.18 -7.83 -8.01
N ALA A 26 13.19 -6.62 -7.44
CA ALA A 26 14.40 -5.82 -7.26
C ALA A 26 15.48 -6.54 -6.44
N ARG A 27 15.08 -7.31 -5.41
CA ARG A 27 15.99 -8.13 -4.60
C ARG A 27 16.56 -9.34 -5.32
N ARG A 28 15.71 -10.11 -5.99
CA ARG A 28 16.07 -11.44 -6.52
C ARG A 28 16.60 -11.40 -7.94
N GLU A 29 16.02 -10.55 -8.78
CA GLU A 29 16.32 -10.52 -10.21
C GLU A 29 17.31 -9.40 -10.55
N GLU A 30 17.17 -8.24 -9.90
CA GLU A 30 18.07 -7.09 -10.13
C GLU A 30 19.26 -7.05 -9.14
N GLY A 31 19.25 -7.91 -8.11
CA GLY A 31 20.36 -8.07 -7.17
C GLY A 31 20.58 -6.89 -6.21
N PHE A 32 19.59 -6.01 -6.02
CA PHE A 32 19.72 -4.88 -5.10
C PHE A 32 19.80 -5.34 -3.63
N ASN A 33 20.60 -4.61 -2.83
CA ASN A 33 20.64 -4.79 -1.38
C ASN A 33 19.30 -4.39 -0.75
N HIS A 34 19.01 -4.89 0.46
CA HIS A 34 18.43 -4.09 1.55
C HIS A 34 17.49 -2.94 1.19
N ILE A 35 18.06 -1.80 1.56
CA ILE A 35 17.60 -0.44 1.40
C ILE A 35 17.56 -0.05 -0.09
N ASP A 36 18.51 -0.58 -0.87
CA ASP A 36 18.60 -0.61 -2.34
C ASP A 36 17.24 -0.78 -3.02
N ALA A 37 16.69 -1.98 -2.80
CA ALA A 37 15.46 -2.43 -3.38
C ALA A 37 14.25 -1.64 -2.89
N ILE A 38 14.19 -1.30 -1.59
CA ILE A 38 13.05 -0.51 -1.05
C ILE A 38 12.98 0.87 -1.72
N LYS A 39 14.12 1.55 -1.85
CA LYS A 39 14.19 2.85 -2.54
C LYS A 39 13.85 2.71 -4.01
N HIS A 40 14.44 1.73 -4.69
CA HIS A 40 14.18 1.49 -6.12
C HIS A 40 12.69 1.21 -6.39
N THR A 41 12.05 0.38 -5.56
CA THR A 41 10.61 0.11 -5.65
C THR A 41 9.79 1.36 -5.39
N MET A 42 10.11 2.13 -4.35
CA MET A 42 9.36 3.36 -4.05
C MET A 42 9.45 4.39 -5.20
N ASP A 43 10.63 4.59 -5.76
CA ASP A 43 10.84 5.52 -6.88
C ASP A 43 10.12 5.08 -8.15
N ARG A 44 10.04 3.76 -8.39
CA ARG A 44 9.48 3.21 -9.63
C ARG A 44 7.96 3.11 -9.62
N ILE A 45 7.37 2.64 -8.51
CA ILE A 45 5.93 2.36 -8.44
C ILE A 45 5.18 3.19 -7.40
N GLY A 46 5.86 3.86 -6.47
CA GLY A 46 5.22 4.63 -5.41
C GLY A 46 4.30 5.72 -5.95
N GLY A 47 4.74 6.44 -6.99
CA GLY A 47 3.91 7.43 -7.68
C GLY A 47 2.67 6.83 -8.35
N ALA A 48 2.79 5.62 -8.90
CA ALA A 48 1.67 4.93 -9.54
C ALA A 48 0.62 4.46 -8.52
N VAL A 49 1.06 3.91 -7.38
CA VAL A 49 0.18 3.51 -6.27
C VAL A 49 -0.58 4.72 -5.74
N VAL A 50 0.12 5.83 -5.45
CA VAL A 50 -0.52 7.09 -5.00
C VAL A 50 -1.56 7.58 -5.99
N ALA A 51 -1.23 7.60 -7.29
CA ALA A 51 -2.17 8.04 -8.32
C ALA A 51 -3.41 7.14 -8.38
N ALA A 52 -3.25 5.82 -8.35
CA ALA A 52 -4.36 4.88 -8.37
C ALA A 52 -5.29 5.07 -7.17
N THR A 53 -4.74 5.16 -5.94
CA THR A 53 -5.56 5.35 -4.74
C THR A 53 -6.26 6.72 -4.74
N LEU A 54 -5.62 7.78 -5.24
CA LEU A 54 -6.27 9.09 -5.38
C LEU A 54 -7.41 9.09 -6.41
N ILE A 55 -7.25 8.36 -7.51
CA ILE A 55 -8.32 8.17 -8.50
C ILE A 55 -9.51 7.44 -7.85
N LEU A 56 -9.25 6.38 -7.07
CA LEU A 56 -10.30 5.65 -6.35
C LEU A 56 -11.01 6.53 -5.30
N ILE A 57 -10.25 7.27 -4.49
CA ILE A 57 -10.80 8.21 -3.51
C ILE A 57 -11.69 9.24 -4.21
N SER A 58 -11.22 9.82 -5.31
CA SER A 58 -11.98 10.83 -6.06
C SER A 58 -13.27 10.26 -6.65
N GLY A 59 -13.22 9.04 -7.21
CA GLY A 59 -14.41 8.37 -7.74
C GLY A 59 -15.44 8.04 -6.65
N VAL A 60 -14.98 7.59 -5.48
CA VAL A 60 -15.87 7.24 -4.36
C VAL A 60 -16.32 8.48 -3.57
N ALA A 61 -15.58 9.58 -3.60
CA ALA A 61 -15.96 10.83 -2.92
C ALA A 61 -17.33 11.34 -3.37
N ILE A 62 -17.69 11.17 -4.65
CA ILE A 62 -19.02 11.54 -5.17
C ILE A 62 -20.13 10.74 -4.47
N VAL A 63 -19.87 9.49 -4.06
CA VAL A 63 -20.85 8.65 -3.35
C VAL A 63 -21.21 9.24 -1.99
N THR A 64 -20.32 10.02 -1.38
CA THR A 64 -20.56 10.68 -0.08
C THR A 64 -21.67 11.72 -0.14
N THR A 65 -21.96 12.29 -1.31
CA THR A 65 -23.02 13.29 -1.50
C THR A 65 -24.40 12.67 -1.78
N SER A 66 -24.54 11.35 -1.64
CA SER A 66 -25.79 10.66 -1.91
C SER A 66 -26.91 11.07 -0.96
N ALA A 67 -28.13 11.21 -1.49
CA ALA A 67 -29.34 11.48 -0.70
C ALA A 67 -29.76 10.30 0.21
N LEU A 68 -29.22 9.10 -0.03
CA LEU A 68 -29.45 7.93 0.80
C LEU A 68 -28.39 7.87 1.93
N PRO A 69 -28.77 8.02 3.21
CA PRO A 69 -27.82 8.09 4.32
C PRO A 69 -26.89 6.86 4.41
N GLN A 70 -27.43 5.68 4.11
CA GLN A 70 -26.68 4.42 4.12
C GLN A 70 -25.56 4.41 3.06
N VAL A 71 -25.83 5.01 1.90
CA VAL A 71 -24.89 5.09 0.77
C VAL A 71 -23.83 6.16 1.03
N ALA A 72 -24.23 7.32 1.55
CA ALA A 72 -23.29 8.36 1.98
C ALA A 72 -22.32 7.84 3.04
N LEU A 73 -22.82 7.15 4.07
CA LEU A 73 -21.98 6.53 5.11
C LEU A 73 -21.02 5.49 4.55
N PHE A 74 -21.48 4.66 3.60
CA PHE A 74 -20.62 3.71 2.89
C PHE A 74 -19.46 4.44 2.20
N GLY A 75 -19.74 5.50 1.43
CA GLY A 75 -18.72 6.27 0.73
C GLY A 75 -17.70 6.90 1.68
N THR A 76 -18.18 7.50 2.78
CA THR A 76 -17.31 8.18 3.75
C THR A 76 -16.34 7.21 4.41
N LEU A 77 -16.82 6.06 4.88
CA LEU A 77 -15.95 5.05 5.50
C LEU A 77 -14.95 4.48 4.48
N PHE A 78 -15.38 4.29 3.24
CA PHE A 78 -14.52 3.79 2.17
C PHE A 78 -13.37 4.76 1.87
N VAL A 79 -13.69 6.04 1.69
CA VAL A 79 -12.68 7.10 1.44
C VAL A 79 -11.69 7.20 2.58
N ILE A 80 -12.15 7.21 3.83
CA ILE A 80 -11.27 7.25 5.00
C ILE A 80 -10.35 6.03 5.03
N THR A 81 -10.89 4.84 4.74
CA THR A 81 -10.11 3.60 4.75
C THR A 81 -9.03 3.63 3.66
N LEU A 82 -9.36 4.05 2.44
CA LEU A 82 -8.37 4.18 1.36
C LEU A 82 -7.29 5.22 1.67
N ALA A 83 -7.66 6.37 2.25
CA ALA A 83 -6.70 7.38 2.64
C ALA A 83 -5.71 6.86 3.70
N LEU A 84 -6.20 6.11 4.69
CA LEU A 84 -5.35 5.47 5.69
C LEU A 84 -4.49 4.36 5.10
N ALA A 85 -5.03 3.57 4.17
CA ALA A 85 -4.28 2.53 3.45
C ALA A 85 -3.10 3.14 2.68
N LEU A 86 -3.34 4.22 1.93
CA LEU A 86 -2.30 4.91 1.19
C LEU A 86 -1.16 5.41 2.09
N ILE A 87 -1.49 5.97 3.26
CA ILE A 87 -0.50 6.38 4.25
C ILE A 87 0.28 5.15 4.75
N GLY A 88 -0.42 4.04 4.97
CA GLY A 88 0.16 2.74 5.29
C GLY A 88 1.19 2.30 4.25
N ASP A 89 0.82 2.26 2.97
CA ASP A 89 1.68 1.75 1.90
C ASP A 89 2.87 2.64 1.59
N VAL A 90 2.71 3.97 1.66
CA VAL A 90 3.78 4.92 1.30
C VAL A 90 4.74 5.19 2.46
N PHE A 91 4.26 5.15 3.71
CA PHE A 91 5.08 5.49 4.88
C PHE A 91 5.36 4.29 5.78
N ILE A 92 4.32 3.56 6.18
CA ILE A 92 4.45 2.50 7.18
C ILE A 92 5.13 1.27 6.59
N LEU A 93 4.71 0.84 5.41
CA LEU A 93 5.24 -0.34 4.72
C LEU A 93 6.76 -0.25 4.47
N PRO A 94 7.32 0.80 3.85
CA PRO A 94 8.77 0.90 3.66
C PRO A 94 9.50 1.04 5.01
N ALA A 95 8.95 1.76 5.98
CA ALA A 95 9.55 1.86 7.31
C ALA A 95 9.60 0.50 8.03
N MET A 96 8.54 -0.30 7.92
CA MET A 96 8.47 -1.67 8.43
C MET A 96 9.45 -2.58 7.70
N LEU A 97 9.59 -2.46 6.38
CA LEU A 97 10.58 -3.23 5.63
C LEU A 97 12.01 -2.86 6.07
N VAL A 98 12.32 -1.57 6.26
CA VAL A 98 13.63 -1.13 6.77
C VAL A 98 13.89 -1.67 8.19
N ALA A 99 12.92 -1.55 9.10
CA ALA A 99 13.04 -2.02 10.48
C ALA A 99 13.11 -3.56 10.56
N GLY A 100 12.26 -4.26 9.80
CA GLY A 100 12.26 -5.72 9.68
C GLY A 100 13.55 -6.23 9.05
N GLY A 101 14.11 -5.51 8.09
CA GLY A 101 15.44 -5.79 7.55
C GLY A 101 16.53 -5.78 8.62
N ARG A 102 16.40 -4.94 9.67
CA ARG A 102 17.32 -4.95 10.83
C ARG A 102 17.02 -6.08 11.83
N PHE A 103 15.74 -6.46 11.95
CA PHE A 103 15.28 -7.47 12.92
C PHE A 103 15.43 -8.92 12.43
N PHE A 104 15.36 -9.15 11.12
CA PHE A 104 15.55 -10.46 10.47
C PHE A 104 16.97 -10.66 9.92
N HIS A 105 17.81 -9.61 9.90
CA HIS A 105 19.25 -9.74 9.65
C HIS A 105 20.02 -10.69 10.60
N PRO A 106 19.60 -10.97 11.85
CA PRO A 106 20.31 -11.94 12.69
C PRO A 106 20.12 -13.40 12.26
N LEU A 107 19.16 -13.71 11.38
CA LEU A 107 18.76 -15.10 11.08
C LEU A 107 19.13 -15.59 9.68
N GLY A 108 19.58 -14.71 8.78
CA GLY A 108 19.99 -15.07 7.44
C GLY A 108 21.49 -14.86 7.27
N GLY A 109 22.29 -15.89 7.54
CA GLY A 109 23.69 -15.93 7.13
C GLY A 109 23.81 -15.71 5.63
N VAL A 110 24.09 -14.46 5.24
CA VAL A 110 24.50 -14.09 3.89
C VAL A 110 25.87 -14.74 3.69
N LYS A 111 25.92 -15.85 2.96
CA LYS A 111 27.15 -16.26 2.31
C LYS A 111 27.43 -15.23 1.20
N LYS A 112 28.60 -14.62 1.34
CA LYS A 112 29.24 -13.62 0.49
C LYS A 112 28.95 -13.75 -1.00
#